data_AF-A0A0K6FYT0-F1
#
_entry.id   AF-A0A0K6FYT0-F1
#
_cell.length_a   1.000
_cell.length_b   1.000
_cell.length_c   1.000
_cell.angle_alpha   90.00
_cell.angle_beta   90.00
_cell.angle_gamma   90.00
#
_symmetry.space_group_name_H-M   'P 1'
#
loop_
_entity.id
_entity.type
_entity.pdbx_description
1 polymer ?
#
loop_
_entity_poly.entity_id
_entity_poly.type
_entity_poly.pdbx_seq_one_letter_code
_entity_poly.pdbx_strand_id
1 'polypeptide(L)'
;MNGKTTKISEVFPRPKKMSNSRVYTMPDGYQFQWKGLDMIYPVNLETELNIATYYQNKMYLVNNKESTLDIAAGASTELTDALVVTWAIYEKKARDWRRSRY
;
A
#
# COMPACT_ATOMS: atom_id res chain seq x y z
N MET A 1 -17.67 -9.32 2.39
CA MET A 1 -18.42 -9.22 3.66
C MET A 1 -19.92 -9.28 3.38
N ASN A 2 -20.57 -10.42 3.61
CA ASN A 2 -22.03 -10.65 3.67
C ASN A 2 -22.96 -9.82 2.76
N GLY A 3 -22.62 -9.63 1.48
CA GLY A 3 -23.52 -9.00 0.50
C GLY A 3 -23.89 -7.54 0.77
N LYS A 4 -23.23 -6.85 1.70
CA LYS A 4 -23.44 -5.42 1.98
C LYS A 4 -22.37 -4.59 1.28
N THR A 5 -22.81 -3.65 0.45
CA THR A 5 -21.95 -2.65 -0.18
C THR A 5 -21.68 -1.53 0.81
N THR A 6 -20.47 -1.48 1.34
CA THR A 6 -20.03 -0.45 2.29
C THR A 6 -19.18 0.58 1.56
N LYS A 7 -19.28 1.87 1.91
CA LYS A 7 -18.42 2.88 1.26
C LYS A 7 -16.97 2.66 1.68
N ILE A 8 -16.03 2.82 0.74
CA ILE A 8 -14.58 2.72 1.04
C ILE A 8 -14.18 3.57 2.24
N SER A 9 -14.80 4.74 2.45
CA SER A 9 -14.52 5.63 3.60
C SER A 9 -15.03 5.11 4.96
N GLU A 10 -15.94 4.14 4.96
CA GLU A 10 -16.52 3.52 6.15
C GLU A 10 -15.69 2.30 6.58
N VAL A 11 -15.09 1.60 5.61
CA VAL A 11 -14.19 0.46 5.85
C VAL A 11 -12.76 0.93 6.07
N PHE A 12 -12.35 1.97 5.36
CA PHE A 12 -10.99 2.51 5.40
C PHE A 12 -10.99 3.94 5.95
N PRO A 13 -10.28 4.19 7.07
CA PRO A 13 -10.15 5.52 7.66
C PRO A 13 -9.70 6.56 6.62
N ARG A 14 -10.21 7.78 6.72
CA ARG A 14 -9.79 8.88 5.84
C ARG A 14 -8.25 9.05 5.91
N PRO A 15 -7.54 9.21 4.77
CA PRO A 15 -6.08 9.23 4.72
C PRO A 15 -5.42 10.24 5.68
N LYS A 16 -6.03 11.42 5.88
CA LYS A 16 -5.56 12.45 6.83
C LYS A 16 -5.47 11.98 8.30
N LYS A 17 -6.14 10.87 8.66
CA LYS A 17 -6.13 10.28 10.01
C LYS A 17 -5.29 9.01 10.10
N MET A 18 -4.67 8.54 9.00
CA MET A 18 -3.85 7.34 9.05
C MET A 18 -2.43 7.67 9.51
N SER A 19 -1.99 7.08 10.63
CA SER A 19 -0.60 7.13 11.06
C SER A 19 0.34 6.57 9.98
N ASN A 20 1.56 7.13 9.86
CA ASN A 20 2.61 6.58 9.00
C ASN A 20 3.15 5.23 9.53
N SER A 21 2.84 4.90 10.79
CA SER A 21 3.34 3.71 11.49
C SER A 21 2.29 2.58 11.54
N ARG A 22 1.39 2.50 10.57
CA ARG A 22 0.33 1.49 10.60
C ARG A 22 0.90 0.11 10.27
N VAL A 23 0.78 -0.78 11.23
CA VAL A 23 1.08 -2.20 11.09
C VAL A 23 -0.16 -2.92 10.57
N TYR A 24 0.05 -3.81 9.59
CA TYR A 24 -0.95 -4.72 9.07
C TYR A 24 -0.60 -6.12 9.54
N THR A 25 -1.54 -6.76 10.24
CA THR A 25 -1.40 -8.11 10.77
C THR A 25 -2.32 -9.04 10.00
N MET A 26 -1.76 -10.09 9.44
CA MET A 26 -2.47 -11.14 8.72
C MET A 26 -3.00 -12.22 9.68
N PRO A 27 -3.94 -13.09 9.25
CA PRO A 27 -4.52 -14.12 10.13
C PRO A 27 -3.51 -15.15 10.68
N ASP A 28 -2.42 -15.37 9.96
CA ASP A 28 -1.29 -16.23 10.36
C ASP A 28 -0.32 -15.54 11.34
N GLY A 29 -0.61 -14.29 11.72
CA GLY A 29 0.26 -13.49 12.58
C GLY A 29 1.35 -12.73 11.83
N TYR A 30 1.48 -12.90 10.51
CA TYR A 30 2.45 -12.17 9.70
C TYR A 30 2.20 -10.67 9.76
N GLN A 31 3.25 -9.88 9.98
CA GLN A 31 3.13 -8.43 10.12
C GLN A 31 4.02 -7.67 9.16
N PHE A 32 3.44 -6.64 8.55
CA PHE A 32 4.19 -5.71 7.71
C PHE A 32 3.70 -4.28 7.88
N GLN A 33 4.54 -3.33 7.48
CA GLN A 33 4.21 -1.90 7.46
C GLN A 33 4.64 -1.27 6.15
N TRP A 34 3.83 -0.36 5.63
CA TRP A 34 4.21 0.47 4.49
C TRP A 34 5.08 1.65 4.96
N LYS A 35 6.21 1.84 4.29
CA LYS A 35 7.14 2.95 4.52
C LYS A 35 7.29 3.81 3.28
N GLY A 36 7.85 5.00 3.50
CA GLY A 36 8.09 6.01 2.48
C GLY A 36 6.84 6.79 2.08
N LEU A 37 7.03 7.87 1.31
CA LEU A 37 5.95 8.70 0.72
C LEU A 37 6.25 9.02 -0.75
N ASP A 38 7.53 9.15 -1.11
CA ASP A 38 7.99 9.30 -2.50
C ASP A 38 8.29 7.97 -3.18
N MET A 39 8.84 7.01 -2.44
CA MET A 39 9.02 5.62 -2.85
C MET A 39 8.33 4.75 -1.79
N ILE A 40 7.24 4.11 -2.17
CA ILE A 40 6.39 3.35 -1.26
C ILE A 40 6.85 1.90 -1.27
N TYR A 41 7.13 1.33 -0.10
CA TYR A 41 7.54 -0.07 0.01
C TYR A 41 7.03 -0.68 1.32
N PRO A 42 6.50 -1.91 1.32
CA PRO A 42 6.15 -2.62 2.52
C PRO A 42 7.36 -3.38 3.07
N VAL A 43 7.51 -3.34 4.38
CA VAL A 43 8.59 -4.00 5.12
C VAL A 43 7.98 -4.99 6.08
N ASN A 44 8.47 -6.24 6.05
CA ASN A 44 8.18 -7.23 7.07
C ASN A 44 8.75 -6.76 8.42
N LEU A 45 7.96 -6.79 9.49
CA LEU A 45 8.40 -6.32 10.80
C LEU A 45 9.39 -7.24 11.51
N GLU A 46 9.34 -8.53 11.23
CA GLU A 46 10.21 -9.52 11.86
C GLU A 46 11.60 -9.53 11.22
N THR A 47 11.64 -9.50 9.88
CA THR A 47 12.90 -9.62 9.12
C THR A 47 13.47 -8.29 8.65
N GLU A 48 12.70 -7.21 8.75
CA GLU A 48 13.01 -5.88 8.19
C GLU A 48 13.27 -5.85 6.68
N LEU A 49 12.93 -6.93 5.96
CA LEU A 49 13.10 -7.02 4.52
C LEU A 49 11.92 -6.41 3.77
N ASN A 50 12.22 -5.82 2.62
CA ASN A 50 11.20 -5.35 1.68
C ASN A 50 10.51 -6.54 1.04
N ILE A 51 9.18 -6.54 1.06
CA ILE A 51 8.36 -7.63 0.51
C ILE A 51 7.64 -7.25 -0.78
N ALA A 52 7.64 -5.96 -1.11
CA ALA A 52 7.29 -5.45 -2.43
C ALA A 52 8.00 -4.11 -2.69
N THR A 53 8.01 -3.65 -3.93
CA THR A 53 8.46 -2.31 -4.28
C THR A 53 7.48 -1.66 -5.23
N TYR A 54 7.01 -0.46 -4.91
CA TYR A 54 6.16 0.32 -5.81
C TYR A 54 7.00 1.26 -6.68
N TYR A 55 7.02 0.99 -7.99
CA TYR A 55 7.63 1.84 -8.99
C TYR A 55 6.59 2.77 -9.59
N GLN A 56 6.54 3.99 -9.06
CA GLN A 56 5.66 5.03 -9.60
C GLN A 56 6.23 5.59 -10.90
N ASN A 57 5.47 5.48 -11.99
CA ASN A 57 5.79 6.20 -13.21
C ASN A 57 5.26 7.63 -13.16
N LYS A 58 6.14 8.58 -12.87
CA LYS A 58 5.82 10.02 -12.83
C LYS A 58 5.57 10.63 -14.22
N MET A 59 5.95 9.94 -15.29
CA MET A 59 5.84 10.40 -16.68
C MET A 59 4.85 9.58 -17.50
N TYR A 60 3.83 8.99 -16.88
CA TYR A 60 2.86 8.12 -17.57
C TYR A 60 2.21 8.79 -18.80
N LEU A 61 2.02 10.12 -18.74
CA LEU A 61 1.49 10.94 -19.85
C LEU A 61 2.45 11.04 -21.05
N VAL A 62 3.74 10.76 -20.86
CA VAL A 62 4.79 10.93 -21.88
C VAL A 62 5.25 9.58 -22.44
N ASN A 63 5.33 8.55 -21.60
CA ASN A 63 5.97 7.28 -21.97
C ASN A 63 5.03 6.07 -22.00
N ASN A 64 3.71 6.26 -21.81
CA ASN A 64 2.67 5.22 -21.86
C ASN A 64 2.96 3.97 -21.01
N LYS A 65 3.90 4.05 -20.06
CA LYS A 65 4.23 2.98 -19.12
C LYS A 65 3.34 3.11 -17.90
N GLU A 66 2.87 1.99 -17.37
CA GLU A 66 2.09 2.00 -16.14
C GLU A 66 3.02 2.00 -14.91
N SER A 67 2.47 2.37 -13.75
CA SER A 67 3.17 2.18 -12.49
C SER A 67 3.05 0.72 -12.07
N THR A 68 4.12 0.12 -11.55
CA THR A 68 4.12 -1.30 -11.16
C THR A 68 4.30 -1.45 -9.66
N LEU A 69 3.66 -2.49 -9.12
CA LEU A 69 3.92 -2.97 -7.77
C LEU A 69 4.57 -4.35 -7.89
N ASP A 70 5.87 -4.40 -7.70
CA ASP A 70 6.65 -5.62 -7.84
C ASP A 70 6.69 -6.33 -6.49
N ILE A 71 5.98 -7.45 -6.39
CA ILE A 71 5.88 -8.26 -5.17
C ILE A 71 6.93 -9.36 -5.20
N ALA A 72 7.57 -9.63 -4.06
CA ALA A 72 8.62 -10.64 -3.95
C ALA A 72 8.14 -12.02 -4.43
N ALA A 73 8.99 -12.71 -5.19
CA ALA A 73 8.72 -14.06 -5.66
C ALA A 73 8.52 -15.01 -4.48
N GLY A 74 7.42 -15.77 -4.47
CA GLY A 74 7.06 -16.69 -3.38
C GLY A 74 6.13 -16.10 -2.32
N ALA A 75 5.66 -14.86 -2.47
CA ALA A 75 4.56 -14.36 -1.65
C ALA A 75 3.30 -15.25 -1.84
N SER A 76 2.62 -15.57 -0.74
CA SER A 76 1.35 -16.28 -0.81
C SER A 76 0.28 -15.44 -1.50
N THR A 77 -0.80 -16.07 -1.98
CA THR A 77 -1.94 -15.38 -2.57
C THR A 77 -2.56 -14.40 -1.56
N GLU A 78 -2.69 -14.81 -0.30
CA GLU A 78 -3.26 -13.97 0.76
C GLU A 78 -2.38 -12.75 1.05
N LEU A 79 -1.05 -12.93 1.05
CA LEU A 79 -0.11 -11.82 1.23
C LEU A 79 -0.17 -10.87 0.05
N THR A 80 -0.26 -11.42 -1.17
CA THR A 80 -0.40 -10.65 -2.41
C THR A 80 -1.66 -9.78 -2.38
N ASP A 81 -2.81 -10.37 -2.04
CA ASP A 81 -4.07 -9.64 -1.92
C ASP A 81 -3.99 -8.55 -0.84
N ALA A 82 -3.43 -8.88 0.33
CA ALA A 82 -3.22 -7.92 1.40
C ALA A 82 -2.33 -6.75 0.94
N LEU A 83 -1.23 -7.03 0.23
CA LEU A 83 -0.32 -6.02 -0.30
C LEU A 83 -1.01 -5.11 -1.32
N VAL A 84 -1.77 -5.66 -2.27
CA VAL A 84 -2.47 -4.85 -3.28
C VAL A 84 -3.53 -3.95 -2.64
N VAL A 85 -4.35 -4.47 -1.72
CA VAL A 85 -5.38 -3.68 -1.04
C VAL A 85 -4.76 -2.57 -0.20
N THR A 86 -3.72 -2.89 0.58
CA THR A 86 -3.08 -1.92 1.46
C THR A 86 -2.23 -0.90 0.71
N TRP A 87 -1.65 -1.29 -0.43
CA TRP A 87 -0.98 -0.38 -1.36
C TRP A 87 -1.93 0.71 -1.86
N ALA A 88 -3.12 0.37 -2.33
CA ALA A 88 -4.06 1.36 -2.88
C ALA A 88 -4.45 2.44 -1.84
N ILE A 89 -4.57 2.04 -0.58
CA ILE A 89 -4.83 2.95 0.55
C ILE A 89 -3.62 3.87 0.77
N TYR A 90 -2.43 3.29 0.81
CA TYR A 90 -1.21 4.01 1.12
C TYR A 90 -0.77 4.94 -0.03
N GLU A 91 -0.99 4.54 -1.29
CA GLU A 91 -0.77 5.39 -2.47
C GLU A 91 -1.63 6.65 -2.43
N LYS A 92 -2.92 6.50 -2.10
CA LYS A 92 -3.82 7.64 -1.94
C LYS A 92 -3.31 8.62 -0.89
N LYS A 93 -2.85 8.10 0.25
CA LYS A 93 -2.25 8.91 1.32
C LYS A 93 -0.98 9.64 0.85
N ALA A 94 -0.09 8.93 0.17
CA ALA A 94 1.12 9.52 -0.40
C ALA A 94 0.80 10.62 -1.43
N ARG A 95 -0.24 10.41 -2.25
CA ARG A 95 -0.74 11.40 -3.21
C ARG A 95 -1.31 12.64 -2.53
N ASP A 96 -2.13 12.47 -1.49
CA ASP A 96 -2.69 13.57 -0.71
C ASP A 96 -1.57 14.39 -0.04
N TRP A 97 -0.55 13.72 0.52
CA TRP A 97 0.62 14.39 1.08
C TRP A 97 1.41 15.17 0.02
N ARG A 98 1.66 14.57 -1.16
CA ARG A 98 2.33 15.24 -2.28
C ARG A 98 1.58 16.50 -2.73
N ARG A 99 0.24 16.48 -2.72
CA ARG A 99 -0.60 17.64 -3.07
C ARG A 99 -0.59 18.72 -2.00
N SER A 100 -0.40 18.38 -0.73
CA SER A 100 -0.38 19.36 0.37
C SER A 100 0.90 20.20 0.46
N ARG A 101 1.95 19.82 -0.29
CA ARG A 101 3.21 20.58 -0.39
C ARG A 101 3.14 21.75 -1.37
N TYR A 102 2.09 21.81 -2.18
CA TYR A 102 1.83 22.86 -3.17
C TYR A 102 0.54 23.60 -2.80
#